data_AF-A0A936ZRI2-F1
#
_entry.id   AF-A0A936ZRI2-F1
#
_cell.length_a   1.000
_cell.length_b   1.000
_cell.length_c   1.000
_cell.angle_alpha   90.00
_cell.angle_beta   90.00
_cell.angle_gamma   90.00
#
_symmetry.space_group_name_H-M   'P 1'
#
loop_
_entity.id
_entity.type
_entity.pdbx_description
1 polymer ?
#
loop_
_entity_poly.entity_id
_entity_poly.type
_entity_poly.pdbx_seq_one_letter_code
_entity_poly.pdbx_strand_id
1 'polypeptide(L)'
;MNRFVPETWLEWLLRPLAMAFPDAWVYIEVMAPDLRFALLLVLMAVAIGAGLKTGRRLPAVLVALLAFLWLAFVPWLATTGNGRYFIPVLLLVGVLCVALIHALPASRSFRLTLAAGAVLLQGVALLQNPPWQPGSSWSFIDWGQGPYLQVELDEQARREPATYVGVSMISYSLVAPQFPASARWINLSTLQGVGEHAADVKRARAFLAASTALRVIVPALAAGAGPGGQPSAETLTVIDQFLQQWHLGVADASACRTLKARTGDAAMNSGFWICPLAPVDAKERVPLEVPPRSLAAFERLEALCPRQFPPGLSTVVPTGDGFMRHYQGADMKVYVTSDRSVFYKHHRALSAERIGDVDKVLGAGFSLDCQRLRAGAALPWARKL
;
A
#
# COMPACT_ATOMS: atom_id res chain seq x y z
N MET A 1 0.72 8.86 -11.22
CA MET A 1 1.17 7.75 -10.34
C MET A 1 1.84 6.73 -11.24
N ASN A 2 3.13 6.91 -11.54
CA ASN A 2 3.81 6.23 -12.65
C ASN A 2 4.65 5.03 -12.20
N ARG A 3 4.46 4.55 -10.97
CA ARG A 3 5.36 3.56 -10.37
C ARG A 3 5.33 2.20 -11.06
N PHE A 4 4.21 1.75 -11.63
CA PHE A 4 4.15 0.42 -12.28
C PHE A 4 4.46 0.47 -13.78
N VAL A 5 4.64 1.67 -14.35
CA VAL A 5 4.96 1.85 -15.76
C VAL A 5 6.43 1.49 -15.98
N PRO A 6 6.75 0.50 -16.84
CA PRO A 6 8.13 0.14 -17.11
C PRO A 6 8.90 1.31 -17.73
N GLU A 7 10.12 1.52 -17.26
CA GLU A 7 10.97 2.65 -17.68
C GLU A 7 11.86 2.30 -18.87
N THR A 8 12.16 1.01 -19.05
CA THR A 8 13.04 0.52 -20.10
C THR A 8 12.33 -0.47 -20.99
N TRP A 9 12.68 -0.51 -22.28
CA TRP A 9 12.12 -1.48 -23.23
C TRP A 9 12.30 -2.93 -22.74
N LEU A 10 13.37 -3.21 -22.00
CA LEU A 10 13.63 -4.53 -21.43
C LEU A 10 12.61 -4.86 -20.33
N GLU A 11 12.27 -3.91 -19.47
CA GLU A 11 11.20 -4.09 -18.48
C GLU A 11 9.84 -4.29 -19.15
N TRP A 12 9.57 -3.60 -20.26
CA TRP A 12 8.37 -3.82 -21.06
C TRP A 12 8.30 -5.25 -21.59
N LEU A 13 9.38 -5.71 -22.23
CA LEU A 13 9.47 -7.04 -22.84
C LEU A 13 9.40 -8.17 -21.81
N LEU A 14 10.09 -8.00 -20.67
CA LEU A 14 10.20 -9.02 -19.63
C LEU A 14 9.10 -8.91 -18.58
N ARG A 15 8.17 -7.95 -18.69
CA ARG A 15 7.05 -7.81 -17.76
C ARG A 15 6.24 -9.10 -17.61
N PRO A 16 5.84 -9.83 -18.68
CA PRO A 16 5.10 -11.08 -18.53
C PRO A 16 5.83 -12.11 -17.65
N LEU A 17 7.17 -12.15 -17.71
CA LEU A 17 7.99 -13.01 -16.85
C LEU A 17 8.11 -12.44 -15.44
N ALA A 18 8.20 -11.13 -15.28
CA ALA A 18 8.22 -10.50 -13.96
C ALA A 18 6.93 -10.74 -13.16
N MET A 19 5.79 -10.96 -13.83
CA MET A 19 4.52 -11.30 -13.18
C MET A 19 4.57 -12.65 -12.45
N ALA A 20 5.52 -13.53 -12.78
CA ALA A 20 5.76 -14.79 -12.09
C ALA A 20 6.29 -14.62 -10.66
N PHE A 21 6.85 -13.46 -10.33
CA PHE A 21 7.46 -13.21 -9.04
C PHE A 21 6.42 -12.70 -8.04
N PRO A 22 6.49 -13.15 -6.78
CA PRO A 22 5.59 -12.68 -5.73
C PRO A 22 6.01 -11.28 -5.31
N ASP A 23 5.46 -10.28 -5.98
CA ASP A 23 5.97 -8.92 -5.88
C ASP A 23 4.87 -7.85 -5.93
N ALA A 24 4.93 -6.90 -4.99
CA ALA A 24 3.92 -5.86 -4.81
C ALA A 24 3.93 -4.78 -5.92
N TRP A 25 4.93 -4.83 -6.79
CA TRP A 25 5.18 -3.86 -7.85
C TRP A 25 4.56 -4.24 -9.19
N VAL A 26 3.74 -5.29 -9.22
CA VAL A 26 2.78 -5.54 -10.30
C VAL A 26 1.37 -5.65 -9.70
N TYR A 27 1.26 -6.41 -8.62
CA TYR A 27 0.03 -6.62 -7.87
C TYR A 27 0.16 -6.00 -6.49
N ILE A 28 -0.34 -4.77 -6.34
CA ILE A 28 -0.13 -4.01 -5.11
C ILE A 28 -0.92 -4.56 -3.93
N GLU A 29 -2.13 -5.06 -4.15
CA GLU A 29 -3.00 -5.43 -3.03
C GLU A 29 -2.58 -6.78 -2.44
N VAL A 30 -2.38 -7.76 -3.32
CA VAL A 30 -1.99 -9.14 -2.99
C VAL A 30 -0.78 -9.52 -3.85
N MET A 31 0.26 -10.06 -3.24
CA MET A 31 1.42 -10.60 -3.97
C MET A 31 0.99 -11.89 -4.68
N ALA A 32 0.46 -11.75 -5.89
CA ALA A 32 -0.12 -12.84 -6.67
C ALA A 32 0.83 -13.26 -7.80
N PRO A 33 1.78 -14.19 -7.58
CA PRO A 33 2.63 -14.67 -8.67
C PRO A 33 1.78 -15.33 -9.77
N ASP A 34 2.01 -14.92 -11.00
CA ASP A 34 1.29 -15.39 -12.18
C ASP A 34 2.26 -16.10 -13.14
N LEU A 35 2.41 -17.41 -12.96
CA LEU A 35 3.24 -18.27 -13.80
C LEU A 35 2.62 -18.50 -15.18
N ARG A 36 1.33 -18.14 -15.37
CA ARG A 36 0.60 -18.44 -16.61
C ARG A 36 1.22 -17.74 -17.82
N PHE A 37 1.80 -16.56 -17.66
CA PHE A 37 2.50 -15.88 -18.76
C PHE A 37 3.80 -16.58 -19.16
N ALA A 38 4.60 -17.04 -18.19
CA ALA A 38 5.81 -17.81 -18.48
C ALA A 38 5.45 -19.12 -19.21
N LEU A 39 4.41 -19.82 -18.73
CA LEU A 39 3.86 -21.00 -19.39
C LEU A 39 3.36 -20.69 -20.80
N LEU A 40 2.62 -19.59 -20.98
CA LEU A 40 2.10 -19.17 -22.27
C LEU A 40 3.22 -18.97 -23.30
N LEU A 41 4.30 -18.28 -22.91
CA LEU A 41 5.46 -18.04 -23.77
C LEU A 41 6.13 -19.35 -24.20
N VAL A 42 6.34 -20.28 -23.25
CA VAL A 42 6.90 -21.61 -23.55
C VAL A 42 5.97 -22.40 -24.47
N LEU A 43 4.67 -22.42 -24.20
CA LEU A 43 3.68 -23.12 -25.02
C LEU A 43 3.57 -22.54 -26.43
N MET A 44 3.66 -21.21 -26.59
CA MET A 44 3.71 -20.57 -27.89
C MET A 44 4.94 -21.03 -28.68
N ALA A 45 6.14 -21.02 -28.07
CA ALA A 45 7.36 -21.47 -28.72
C ALA A 45 7.28 -22.94 -29.14
N VAL A 46 6.77 -23.82 -28.27
CA VAL A 46 6.57 -25.25 -28.56
C VAL A 46 5.54 -25.45 -29.68
N ALA A 47 4.41 -24.74 -29.64
CA ALA A 47 3.37 -24.85 -30.65
C ALA A 47 3.85 -24.36 -32.03
N ILE A 48 4.61 -23.28 -32.08
CA ILE A 48 5.24 -22.77 -33.31
C ILE A 48 6.24 -23.81 -33.85
N GLY A 49 7.17 -24.29 -33.01
CA GLY A 49 8.15 -25.30 -33.43
C GLY A 49 7.51 -26.60 -33.93
N ALA A 50 6.46 -27.07 -33.24
CA ALA A 50 5.68 -28.23 -33.66
C ALA A 50 4.92 -27.97 -34.98
N GLY A 51 4.37 -26.76 -35.16
CA GLY A 51 3.71 -26.36 -36.41
C GLY A 51 4.67 -26.29 -37.58
N LEU A 52 5.88 -25.76 -37.39
CA LEU A 52 6.94 -25.77 -38.41
C LEU A 52 7.35 -27.19 -38.81
N LYS A 53 7.43 -28.12 -37.85
CA LYS A 53 7.80 -29.51 -38.11
C LYS A 53 6.68 -30.34 -38.76
N THR A 54 5.43 -30.08 -38.39
CA THR A 54 4.27 -30.91 -38.80
C THR A 54 3.42 -30.27 -39.91
N GLY A 55 3.67 -29.02 -40.27
CA GLY A 55 2.84 -28.23 -41.18
C GLY A 55 1.48 -27.81 -40.59
N ARG A 56 1.17 -28.17 -39.33
CA ARG A 56 -0.08 -27.78 -38.68
C ARG A 56 -0.05 -26.29 -38.30
N ARG A 57 -1.09 -25.55 -38.70
CA ARG A 57 -1.30 -24.16 -38.32
C ARG A 57 -2.21 -24.07 -37.10
N LEU A 58 -1.98 -23.06 -36.26
CA LEU A 58 -2.89 -22.74 -35.16
C LEU A 58 -4.24 -22.26 -35.71
N PRO A 59 -5.37 -22.55 -35.03
CA PRO A 59 -6.67 -21.99 -35.40
C PRO A 59 -6.64 -20.46 -35.43
N ALA A 60 -7.28 -19.85 -36.43
CA ALA A 60 -7.29 -18.39 -36.60
C ALA A 60 -7.84 -17.66 -35.37
N VAL A 61 -8.86 -18.22 -34.71
CA VAL A 61 -9.42 -17.66 -33.47
C VAL A 61 -8.39 -17.63 -32.34
N LEU A 62 -7.54 -18.66 -32.22
CA LEU A 62 -6.49 -18.71 -31.21
C LEU A 62 -5.42 -17.66 -31.50
N VAL A 63 -5.03 -17.51 -32.77
CA VAL A 63 -4.10 -16.45 -33.20
C VAL A 63 -4.66 -15.06 -32.92
N ALA A 64 -5.94 -14.83 -33.20
CA ALA A 64 -6.61 -13.56 -32.92
C ALA A 64 -6.65 -13.22 -31.42
N LEU A 65 -6.94 -14.20 -30.56
CA LEU A 65 -6.94 -14.00 -29.11
C LEU A 65 -5.52 -13.77 -28.55
N LEU A 66 -4.51 -14.45 -29.07
CA LEU A 66 -3.11 -14.18 -28.73
C LEU A 66 -2.71 -12.77 -29.15
N ALA A 67 -3.07 -12.35 -30.37
CA ALA A 67 -2.81 -11.00 -30.84
C ALA A 67 -3.52 -9.95 -29.96
N PHE A 68 -4.80 -10.19 -29.62
CA PHE A 68 -5.54 -9.32 -28.70
C PHE A 68 -4.85 -9.20 -27.33
N LEU A 69 -4.45 -10.32 -26.72
CA LEU A 69 -3.73 -10.32 -25.44
C LEU A 69 -2.49 -9.43 -25.48
N TRP A 70 -1.64 -9.62 -26.50
CA TRP A 70 -0.39 -8.87 -26.62
C TRP A 70 -0.61 -7.40 -26.99
N LEU A 71 -1.60 -7.09 -27.83
CA LEU A 71 -1.97 -5.72 -28.16
C LEU A 71 -2.56 -4.98 -26.95
N ALA A 72 -3.38 -5.65 -26.12
CA ALA A 72 -3.93 -5.06 -24.89
C ALA A 72 -2.86 -4.78 -23.83
N PHE A 73 -1.75 -5.53 -23.86
CA PHE A 73 -0.61 -5.34 -22.95
C PHE A 73 0.05 -3.97 -23.13
N VAL A 74 0.09 -3.46 -24.37
CA VAL A 74 0.74 -2.19 -24.71
C VAL A 74 0.09 -0.99 -24.02
N PRO A 75 -1.22 -0.68 -24.22
CA PRO A 75 -1.85 0.44 -23.55
C PRO A 75 -1.91 0.26 -22.02
N TRP A 76 -2.02 -0.99 -21.53
CA TRP A 76 -1.99 -1.26 -20.10
C TRP A 76 -0.66 -0.84 -19.46
N LEU A 77 0.47 -1.25 -20.04
CA LEU A 77 1.79 -0.85 -19.55
C LEU A 77 2.08 0.64 -19.78
N ALA A 78 1.55 1.22 -20.86
CA ALA A 78 1.73 2.65 -21.17
C ALA A 78 1.06 3.56 -20.14
N THR A 79 -0.09 3.14 -19.61
CA THR A 79 -0.95 3.98 -18.78
C THR A 79 -0.74 3.74 -17.29
N THR A 80 -0.70 2.47 -16.88
CA THR A 80 -0.66 2.14 -15.44
C THR A 80 0.42 1.12 -15.12
N GLY A 81 0.42 -0.04 -15.80
CA GLY A 81 1.20 -1.23 -15.42
C GLY A 81 0.72 -1.98 -14.16
N ASN A 82 -0.36 -1.52 -13.51
CA ASN A 82 -0.93 -2.16 -12.32
C ASN A 82 -1.85 -3.31 -12.73
N GLY A 83 -1.58 -4.52 -12.23
CA GLY A 83 -2.31 -5.74 -12.56
C GLY A 83 -3.81 -5.67 -12.29
N ARG A 84 -4.25 -4.84 -11.32
CA ARG A 84 -5.68 -4.68 -10.97
C ARG A 84 -6.54 -4.21 -12.15
N TYR A 85 -5.97 -3.40 -13.03
CA TYR A 85 -6.66 -2.87 -14.20
C TYR A 85 -6.58 -3.80 -15.41
N PHE A 86 -5.79 -4.87 -15.32
CA PHE A 86 -5.60 -5.85 -16.38
C PHE A 86 -6.33 -7.17 -16.12
N ILE A 87 -7.02 -7.31 -14.99
CA ILE A 87 -7.73 -8.52 -14.57
C ILE A 87 -8.59 -9.15 -15.70
N PRO A 88 -9.42 -8.40 -16.44
CA PRO A 88 -10.24 -8.99 -17.51
C PRO A 88 -9.40 -9.71 -18.57
N VAL A 89 -8.24 -9.18 -18.92
CA VAL A 89 -7.32 -9.77 -19.89
C VAL A 89 -6.52 -10.91 -19.25
N LEU A 90 -6.16 -10.80 -17.97
CA LEU A 90 -5.49 -11.87 -17.21
C LEU A 90 -6.31 -13.17 -17.17
N LEU A 91 -7.64 -13.09 -17.16
CA LEU A 91 -8.51 -14.28 -17.22
C LEU A 91 -8.32 -15.08 -18.52
N LEU A 92 -7.96 -14.43 -19.63
CA LEU A 92 -7.72 -15.09 -20.92
C LEU A 92 -6.46 -15.94 -20.93
N VAL A 93 -5.44 -15.58 -20.15
CA VAL A 93 -4.10 -16.22 -20.19
C VAL A 93 -4.20 -17.71 -19.88
N GLY A 94 -4.99 -18.08 -18.86
CA GLY A 94 -5.21 -19.49 -18.50
C GLY A 94 -5.92 -20.28 -19.60
N VAL A 95 -6.96 -19.69 -20.21
CA VAL A 95 -7.70 -20.30 -21.32
C VAL A 95 -6.79 -20.51 -22.54
N LEU A 96 -5.95 -19.53 -22.84
CA LEU A 96 -4.98 -19.60 -23.93
C LEU A 96 -3.91 -20.68 -23.72
N CYS A 97 -3.44 -20.86 -22.48
CA CYS A 97 -2.52 -21.96 -22.15
C CYS A 97 -3.17 -23.33 -22.46
N VAL A 98 -4.40 -23.55 -22.01
CA VAL A 98 -5.13 -24.81 -22.27
C VAL A 98 -5.41 -24.99 -23.76
N ALA A 99 -5.79 -23.93 -24.48
CA ALA A 99 -6.02 -23.97 -25.92
C ALA A 99 -4.75 -24.33 -26.71
N LEU A 100 -3.60 -23.78 -26.34
CA LEU A 100 -2.31 -24.13 -26.94
C LEU A 100 -1.92 -25.58 -26.64
N ILE A 101 -2.08 -26.03 -25.39
CA ILE A 101 -1.85 -27.44 -25.01
C ILE A 101 -2.74 -28.36 -25.85
N HIS A 102 -4.01 -28.00 -26.05
CA HIS A 102 -4.94 -28.76 -26.89
C HIS A 102 -4.49 -28.81 -28.36
N ALA A 103 -3.90 -27.73 -28.88
CA ALA A 103 -3.43 -27.65 -30.26
C ALA A 103 -2.13 -28.45 -30.53
N LEU A 104 -1.40 -28.87 -29.49
CA LEU A 104 -0.16 -29.63 -29.66
C LEU A 104 -0.40 -30.99 -30.33
N PRO A 105 0.50 -31.48 -31.21
CA PRO A 105 0.41 -32.80 -31.83
C PRO A 105 0.83 -33.93 -30.86
N ALA A 106 0.28 -33.93 -29.65
CA ALA A 106 0.56 -34.92 -28.61
C ALA A 106 -0.66 -35.84 -28.36
N SER A 107 -0.47 -36.93 -27.63
CA SER A 107 -1.57 -37.81 -27.21
C SER A 107 -2.53 -37.09 -26.27
N ARG A 108 -3.79 -37.56 -26.17
CA ARG A 108 -4.78 -37.00 -25.24
C ARG A 108 -4.27 -37.02 -23.79
N SER A 109 -3.68 -38.13 -23.36
CA SER A 109 -3.16 -38.28 -22.00
C SER A 109 -2.06 -37.25 -21.71
N PHE A 110 -1.12 -37.04 -22.64
CA PHE A 110 -0.06 -36.04 -22.44
C PHE A 110 -0.61 -34.61 -22.35
N ARG A 111 -1.60 -34.25 -23.18
CA ARG A 111 -2.25 -32.93 -23.11
C ARG A 111 -2.97 -32.73 -21.77
N LEU A 112 -3.67 -33.74 -21.28
CA LEU A 112 -4.32 -33.70 -19.96
C LEU A 112 -3.29 -33.56 -18.84
N THR A 113 -2.19 -34.32 -18.88
CA THR A 113 -1.09 -34.21 -17.91
C THR A 113 -0.47 -32.82 -17.91
N LEU A 114 -0.22 -32.22 -19.09
CA LEU A 114 0.30 -30.86 -19.19
C LEU A 114 -0.67 -29.82 -18.62
N ALA A 115 -1.96 -29.93 -18.95
CA ALA A 115 -2.97 -29.02 -18.42
C ALA A 115 -3.10 -29.12 -16.89
N ALA A 116 -3.13 -30.35 -16.35
CA ALA A 116 -3.15 -30.59 -14.91
C ALA A 116 -1.87 -30.06 -14.24
N GLY A 117 -0.70 -30.28 -14.85
CA GLY A 117 0.58 -29.77 -14.38
C GLY A 117 0.63 -28.24 -14.34
N ALA A 118 0.09 -27.55 -15.36
CA ALA A 118 -0.01 -26.10 -15.40
C ALA A 118 -0.89 -25.55 -14.26
N VAL A 119 -2.05 -26.18 -14.03
CA VAL A 119 -2.95 -25.82 -12.92
C VAL A 119 -2.27 -26.06 -11.58
N LEU A 120 -1.63 -27.22 -11.39
CA LEU A 120 -0.92 -27.55 -10.16
C LEU A 120 0.22 -26.57 -9.89
N LEU A 121 1.03 -26.24 -10.90
CA LEU A 121 2.15 -25.31 -10.77
C LEU A 121 1.67 -23.91 -10.34
N GLN A 122 0.63 -23.38 -10.99
CA GLN A 122 0.04 -22.11 -10.59
C GLN A 122 -0.59 -22.19 -9.19
N GLY A 123 -1.26 -23.30 -8.86
CA GLY A 123 -1.85 -23.54 -7.54
C GLY A 123 -0.80 -23.54 -6.43
N VAL A 124 0.33 -24.22 -6.64
CA VAL A 124 1.46 -24.23 -5.69
C VAL A 124 2.03 -22.83 -5.52
N ALA A 125 2.24 -22.08 -6.60
CA ALA A 125 2.73 -20.69 -6.51
C ALA A 125 1.78 -19.80 -5.70
N LEU A 126 0.46 -19.97 -5.86
CA LEU A 126 -0.52 -19.23 -5.04
C LEU A 126 -0.48 -19.66 -3.57
N LEU A 127 -0.44 -20.96 -3.28
CA LEU A 127 -0.40 -21.50 -1.91
C LEU A 127 0.86 -21.08 -1.13
N GLN A 128 1.95 -20.79 -1.83
CA GLN A 128 3.19 -20.29 -1.22
C GLN A 128 3.15 -18.79 -0.88
N ASN A 129 2.06 -18.09 -1.23
CA ASN A 129 1.98 -16.65 -1.09
C ASN A 129 0.76 -16.21 -0.28
N PRO A 130 0.85 -15.06 0.42
CA PRO A 130 -0.33 -14.46 1.04
C PRO A 130 -1.42 -14.21 -0.01
N PRO A 131 -2.69 -14.44 0.32
CA PRO A 131 -3.20 -14.88 1.62
C PRO A 131 -3.30 -16.39 1.83
N TRP A 132 -2.95 -17.19 0.83
CA TRP A 132 -3.20 -18.63 0.84
C TRP A 132 -2.17 -19.43 1.66
N GLN A 133 -1.06 -18.80 2.05
CA GLN A 133 -0.10 -19.41 2.98
C GLN A 133 -0.73 -19.51 4.40
N PRO A 134 -0.82 -20.72 4.98
CA PRO A 134 -1.33 -20.91 6.34
C PRO A 134 -0.56 -20.06 7.35
N GLY A 135 -1.26 -19.25 8.14
CA GLY A 135 -0.67 -18.38 9.17
C GLY A 135 -0.05 -17.07 8.65
N SER A 136 -0.02 -16.84 7.34
CA SER A 136 0.50 -15.61 6.71
C SER A 136 -0.63 -14.74 6.12
N SER A 137 -1.85 -14.87 6.64
CA SER A 137 -3.03 -14.09 6.24
C SER A 137 -2.90 -12.63 6.67
N TRP A 138 -1.94 -11.90 6.10
CA TRP A 138 -2.10 -10.47 5.90
C TRP A 138 -3.43 -10.30 5.18
N SER A 139 -4.45 -9.87 5.92
CA SER A 139 -5.72 -9.28 5.43
C SER A 139 -6.92 -10.17 5.09
N PHE A 140 -6.88 -11.49 5.25
CA PHE A 140 -8.06 -12.32 4.95
C PHE A 140 -8.46 -13.10 6.18
N ILE A 141 -9.22 -12.44 7.05
CA ILE A 141 -10.07 -13.14 8.01
C ILE A 141 -11.27 -13.65 7.21
N ASP A 142 -11.67 -14.90 7.41
CA ASP A 142 -12.87 -15.41 6.74
C ASP A 142 -14.08 -14.57 7.15
N TRP A 143 -14.75 -13.95 6.16
CA TRP A 143 -16.02 -13.26 6.38
C TRP A 143 -17.14 -14.30 6.50
N GLY A 144 -17.12 -15.07 7.60
CA GLY A 144 -18.11 -16.11 7.87
C GLY A 144 -19.37 -15.58 8.56
N GLN A 145 -19.21 -14.67 9.52
CA GLN A 145 -20.29 -14.04 10.28
C GLN A 145 -19.99 -12.54 10.38
N GLY A 146 -21.01 -11.69 10.21
CA GLY A 146 -20.84 -10.24 10.37
C GLY A 146 -20.69 -9.84 11.85
N PRO A 147 -20.05 -8.69 12.17
CA PRO A 147 -19.23 -7.83 11.31
C PRO A 147 -17.79 -8.37 11.13
N TYR A 148 -17.16 -8.07 9.99
CA TYR A 148 -15.79 -8.52 9.65
C TYR A 148 -14.74 -8.19 10.74
N LEU A 149 -14.85 -7.00 11.32
CA LEU A 149 -14.05 -6.55 12.45
C LEU A 149 -15.01 -6.10 13.55
N GLN A 150 -15.24 -6.94 14.54
CA GLN A 150 -16.14 -6.61 15.64
C GLN A 150 -15.40 -5.81 16.69
N VAL A 151 -15.95 -4.67 17.09
CA VAL A 151 -15.38 -3.83 18.14
C VAL A 151 -16.29 -3.90 19.37
N GLU A 152 -15.72 -4.22 20.52
CA GLU A 152 -16.43 -4.22 21.79
C GLU A 152 -16.68 -2.78 22.24
N LEU A 153 -17.85 -2.26 21.87
CA LEU A 153 -18.27 -0.94 22.33
C LEU A 153 -18.63 -0.98 23.81
N ASP A 154 -18.02 -0.11 24.59
CA ASP A 154 -18.44 0.19 25.95
C ASP A 154 -19.76 0.97 25.98
N GLU A 155 -20.37 1.08 27.17
CA GLU A 155 -21.68 1.74 27.35
C GLU A 155 -21.69 3.18 26.84
N GLN A 156 -20.58 3.90 27.01
CA GLN A 156 -20.47 5.29 26.58
C GLN A 156 -20.37 5.41 25.04
N ALA A 157 -19.63 4.52 24.35
CA ALA A 157 -19.62 4.45 22.88
C ALA A 157 -20.99 4.09 22.30
N ARG A 158 -21.77 3.27 23.01
CA ARG A 158 -23.11 2.83 22.60
C ARG A 158 -24.21 3.87 22.81
N ARG A 159 -24.03 4.83 23.71
CA ARG A 159 -25.10 5.77 24.10
C ARG A 159 -24.81 7.20 23.68
N GLU A 160 -23.56 7.63 23.75
CA GLU A 160 -23.23 9.04 23.56
C GLU A 160 -23.01 9.37 22.08
N PRO A 161 -23.78 10.31 21.50
CA PRO A 161 -23.51 10.82 20.18
C PRO A 161 -22.17 11.58 20.20
N ALA A 162 -21.27 11.21 19.29
CA ALA A 162 -19.99 11.88 19.12
C ALA A 162 -19.59 11.89 17.63
N THR A 163 -18.73 12.84 17.29
CA THR A 163 -18.02 12.86 16.02
C THR A 163 -16.65 12.19 16.22
N TYR A 164 -16.45 11.05 15.56
CA TYR A 164 -15.22 10.29 15.57
C TYR A 164 -14.29 10.74 14.45
N VAL A 165 -13.06 11.07 14.83
CA VAL A 165 -12.00 11.61 13.99
C VAL A 165 -10.94 10.53 13.81
N GLY A 166 -10.86 9.96 12.60
CA GLY A 166 -9.78 9.07 12.21
C GLY A 166 -8.55 9.86 11.76
N VAL A 167 -7.37 9.44 12.21
CA VAL A 167 -6.07 10.04 11.78
C VAL A 167 -5.15 9.02 11.11
N SER A 168 -5.59 7.78 10.97
CA SER A 168 -4.86 6.74 10.23
C SER A 168 -5.18 6.75 8.74
N MET A 169 -4.22 6.31 7.92
CA MET A 169 -4.41 6.12 6.47
C MET A 169 -5.61 5.19 6.16
N ILE A 170 -5.81 4.14 6.96
CA ILE A 170 -7.00 3.30 6.87
C ILE A 170 -8.14 4.04 7.59
N SER A 171 -9.28 4.23 6.92
CA SER A 171 -10.45 4.91 7.48
C SER A 171 -11.19 4.11 8.54
N TYR A 172 -10.98 2.80 8.59
CA TYR A 172 -11.70 1.88 9.45
C TYR A 172 -13.23 2.05 9.35
N SER A 173 -13.73 2.33 8.14
CA SER A 173 -15.16 2.50 7.86
C SER A 173 -15.99 1.25 8.19
N LEU A 174 -15.36 0.08 8.35
CA LEU A 174 -16.00 -1.15 8.83
C LEU A 174 -16.42 -1.09 10.32
N VAL A 175 -15.79 -0.20 11.09
CA VAL A 175 -16.08 0.00 12.52
C VAL A 175 -17.28 0.94 12.71
N ALA A 176 -17.42 1.95 11.84
CA ALA A 176 -18.42 3.01 11.99
C ALA A 176 -19.88 2.50 12.13
N PRO A 177 -20.36 1.50 11.36
CA PRO A 177 -21.73 1.01 11.48
C PRO A 177 -22.06 0.31 12.81
N GLN A 178 -21.05 -0.02 13.63
CA GLN A 178 -21.28 -0.65 14.93
C GLN A 178 -21.64 0.38 16.01
N PHE A 179 -21.32 1.66 15.78
CA PHE A 179 -21.66 2.76 16.66
C PHE A 179 -23.12 3.22 16.46
N PRO A 180 -23.69 4.00 17.39
CA PRO A 180 -25.05 4.52 17.25
C PRO A 180 -25.24 5.30 15.95
N ALA A 181 -26.44 5.26 15.38
CA ALA A 181 -26.75 5.98 14.13
C ALA A 181 -26.57 7.50 14.23
N SER A 182 -26.54 8.06 15.45
CA SER A 182 -26.25 9.46 15.73
C SER A 182 -24.74 9.80 15.70
N ALA A 183 -23.87 8.80 15.64
CA ALA A 183 -22.43 8.99 15.54
C ALA A 183 -22.05 9.54 14.15
N ARG A 184 -21.12 10.49 14.15
CA ARG A 184 -20.60 11.13 12.94
C ARG A 184 -19.14 10.74 12.75
N TRP A 185 -18.66 10.70 11.51
CA TRP A 185 -17.31 10.22 11.20
C TRP A 185 -16.61 11.12 10.19
N ILE A 186 -15.33 11.35 10.42
CA ILE A 186 -14.42 12.01 9.46
C ILE A 186 -13.03 11.40 9.59
N ASN A 187 -12.34 11.18 8.47
CA ASN A 187 -10.91 10.84 8.49
C ASN A 187 -10.11 12.01 7.93
N LEU A 188 -9.12 12.47 8.69
CA LEU A 188 -8.29 13.64 8.37
C LEU A 188 -6.97 13.28 7.67
N SER A 189 -6.61 11.99 7.57
CA SER A 189 -5.35 11.53 7.00
C SER A 189 -5.13 11.85 5.53
N THR A 190 -6.20 11.89 4.74
CA THR A 190 -6.11 12.25 3.32
C THR A 190 -6.03 13.76 3.11
N LEU A 191 -6.28 14.56 4.15
CA LEU A 191 -6.27 16.02 4.11
C LEU A 191 -4.98 16.63 4.68
N GLN A 192 -4.05 15.79 5.14
CA GLN A 192 -2.74 16.24 5.60
C GLN A 192 -1.93 16.85 4.46
N GLY A 193 -1.30 17.98 4.73
CA GLY A 193 -0.50 18.71 3.74
C GLY A 193 -1.28 19.36 2.61
N VAL A 194 -2.61 19.21 2.58
CA VAL A 194 -3.46 19.99 1.71
C VAL A 194 -3.51 21.43 2.24
N GLY A 195 -3.28 22.41 1.36
CA GLY A 195 -3.23 23.82 1.74
C GLY A 195 -4.52 24.27 2.45
N GLU A 196 -4.38 25.15 3.45
CA GLU A 196 -5.49 25.54 4.34
C GLU A 196 -6.71 26.13 3.61
N HIS A 197 -6.51 26.68 2.42
CA HIS A 197 -7.57 27.29 1.61
C HIS A 197 -8.33 26.29 0.73
N ALA A 198 -7.90 25.02 0.66
CA ALA A 198 -8.57 24.01 -0.13
C ALA A 198 -10.02 23.80 0.33
N ALA A 199 -10.93 23.57 -0.62
CA ALA A 199 -12.35 23.40 -0.34
C ALA A 199 -12.61 22.25 0.65
N ASP A 200 -11.88 21.14 0.53
CA ASP A 200 -12.00 20.00 1.43
C ASP A 200 -11.57 20.31 2.88
N VAL A 201 -10.50 21.10 3.06
CA VAL A 201 -10.06 21.53 4.39
C VAL A 201 -11.10 22.43 5.03
N LYS A 202 -11.70 23.36 4.27
CA LYS A 202 -12.81 24.21 4.75
C LYS A 202 -14.03 23.39 5.16
N ARG A 203 -14.42 22.41 4.34
CA ARG A 203 -15.53 21.48 4.64
C ARG A 203 -15.27 20.67 5.91
N ALA A 204 -14.07 20.10 6.05
CA ALA A 204 -13.68 19.34 7.22
C ALA A 204 -13.70 20.20 8.50
N ARG A 205 -13.19 21.44 8.45
CA ARG A 205 -13.24 22.38 9.58
C ARG A 205 -14.68 22.74 9.97
N ALA A 206 -15.54 23.05 9.00
CA ALA A 206 -16.95 23.32 9.25
C ALA A 206 -17.67 22.11 9.88
N PHE A 207 -17.35 20.90 9.39
CA PHE A 207 -17.89 19.65 9.93
C PHE A 207 -17.47 19.43 11.39
N LEU A 208 -16.20 19.66 11.72
CA LEU A 208 -15.66 19.56 13.07
C LEU A 208 -16.27 20.62 14.01
N ALA A 209 -16.35 21.88 13.57
CA ALA A 209 -16.92 22.98 14.35
C ALA A 209 -18.41 22.77 14.69
N ALA A 210 -19.16 22.09 13.83
CA ALA A 210 -20.57 21.74 14.07
C ALA A 210 -20.76 20.50 14.97
N SER A 211 -19.71 19.98 15.60
CA SER A 211 -19.79 18.78 16.45
C SER A 211 -19.87 19.16 17.93
N THR A 212 -20.77 18.52 18.68
CA THR A 212 -20.95 18.76 20.12
C THR A 212 -19.93 18.01 20.98
N ALA A 213 -19.50 16.83 20.54
CA ALA A 213 -18.46 16.03 21.18
C ALA A 213 -17.53 15.46 20.10
N LEU A 214 -16.22 15.61 20.29
CA LEU A 214 -15.19 15.12 19.39
C LEU A 214 -14.38 14.01 20.09
N ARG A 215 -14.08 12.95 19.34
CA ARG A 215 -13.22 11.85 19.80
C ARG A 215 -12.27 11.46 18.69
N VAL A 216 -11.00 11.23 18.99
CA VAL A 216 -10.08 10.59 18.05
C VAL A 216 -10.22 9.09 18.18
N ILE A 217 -10.19 8.39 17.04
CA ILE A 217 -10.12 6.94 16.99
C ILE A 217 -8.88 6.52 16.19
N VAL A 218 -8.02 5.74 16.83
CA VAL A 218 -6.77 5.24 16.25
C VAL A 218 -6.56 3.77 16.57
N PRO A 219 -5.91 2.99 15.70
CA PRO A 219 -5.59 1.61 16.01
C PRO A 219 -4.64 1.55 17.22
N ALA A 220 -4.98 0.71 18.20
CA ALA A 220 -4.14 0.45 19.35
C ALA A 220 -3.00 -0.48 18.94
N LEU A 221 -1.77 0.04 18.96
CA LEU A 221 -0.56 -0.69 18.62
C LEU A 221 0.20 -1.06 19.90
N ALA A 222 0.63 -2.32 20.03
CA ALA A 222 1.34 -2.78 21.23
C ALA A 222 2.60 -1.95 21.52
N ALA A 223 3.34 -1.53 20.50
CA ALA A 223 4.53 -0.69 20.64
C ALA A 223 4.23 0.74 21.13
N GLY A 224 2.99 1.20 20.99
CA GLY A 224 2.55 2.51 21.47
C GLY A 224 1.73 2.45 22.75
N ALA A 225 1.49 1.26 23.32
CA ALA A 225 0.70 1.09 24.51
C ALA A 225 1.53 1.32 25.78
N GLY A 226 1.03 2.16 26.69
CA GLY A 226 1.52 2.30 28.06
C GLY A 226 0.92 1.28 29.02
N PRO A 227 1.15 1.45 30.34
CA PRO A 227 0.53 0.61 31.37
C PRO A 227 -0.99 0.57 31.23
N GLY A 228 -1.58 -0.62 31.36
CA GLY A 228 -3.05 -0.79 31.22
C GLY A 228 -3.58 -0.75 29.79
N GLY A 229 -2.71 -0.68 28.78
CA GLY A 229 -3.12 -0.71 27.37
C GLY A 229 -3.62 0.62 26.81
N GLN A 230 -3.50 1.71 27.58
CA GLN A 230 -3.72 3.09 27.13
C GLN A 230 -2.61 3.54 26.18
N PRO A 231 -2.80 4.60 25.35
CA PRO A 231 -1.70 5.15 24.56
C PRO A 231 -0.61 5.72 25.48
N SER A 232 0.64 5.44 25.17
CA SER A 232 1.82 6.05 25.81
C SER A 232 1.87 7.57 25.56
N ALA A 233 2.64 8.30 26.39
CA ALA A 233 2.81 9.76 26.25
C ALA A 233 3.42 10.13 24.89
N GLU A 234 4.36 9.32 24.40
CA GLU A 234 4.97 9.47 23.08
C GLU A 234 3.94 9.28 21.96
N THR A 235 3.06 8.28 22.12
CA THR A 235 1.99 8.03 21.14
C THR A 235 0.96 9.16 21.13
N LEU A 236 0.57 9.67 22.31
CA LEU A 236 -0.32 10.83 22.43
C LEU A 236 0.30 12.07 21.77
N THR A 237 1.60 12.29 21.95
CA THR A 237 2.34 13.38 21.30
C THR A 237 2.23 13.29 19.77
N VAL A 238 2.38 12.08 19.19
CA VAL A 238 2.24 11.87 17.74
C VAL A 238 0.80 12.11 17.27
N ILE A 239 -0.19 11.68 18.06
CA ILE A 239 -1.61 11.92 17.77
C ILE A 239 -1.91 13.43 17.78
N ASP A 240 -1.44 14.14 18.81
CA ASP A 240 -1.66 15.59 18.94
C ASP A 240 -0.97 16.37 17.82
N GLN A 241 0.26 16.02 17.46
CA GLN A 241 0.95 16.64 16.32
C GLN A 241 0.16 16.52 15.02
N PHE A 242 -0.53 15.39 14.80
CA PHE A 242 -1.41 15.22 13.66
C PHE A 242 -2.66 16.12 13.74
N LEU A 243 -3.25 16.21 14.93
CA LEU A 243 -4.49 16.95 15.19
C LEU A 243 -4.28 18.47 15.25
N GLN A 244 -3.07 18.95 15.54
CA GLN A 244 -2.75 20.37 15.66
C GLN A 244 -3.10 21.18 14.40
N GLN A 245 -2.92 20.62 13.20
CA GLN A 245 -3.34 21.24 11.93
C GLN A 245 -4.84 21.59 11.93
N TRP A 246 -5.62 20.87 12.73
CA TRP A 246 -7.07 20.99 12.83
C TRP A 246 -7.54 21.77 14.06
N HIS A 247 -6.61 22.37 14.81
CA HIS A 247 -6.90 23.04 16.09
C HIS A 247 -7.51 22.10 17.13
N LEU A 248 -7.10 20.84 17.12
CA LEU A 248 -7.57 19.81 18.03
C LEU A 248 -6.37 19.17 18.75
N GLY A 249 -6.65 18.62 19.92
CA GLY A 249 -5.72 17.80 20.70
C GLY A 249 -6.50 16.91 21.66
N VAL A 250 -5.83 15.90 22.21
CA VAL A 250 -6.40 15.02 23.23
C VAL A 250 -6.66 15.81 24.50
N ALA A 251 -7.93 15.88 24.91
CA ALA A 251 -8.37 16.72 26.02
C ALA A 251 -7.88 16.20 27.38
N ASP A 252 -7.92 14.88 27.56
CA ASP A 252 -7.50 14.19 28.77
C ASP A 252 -6.96 12.82 28.40
N ALA A 253 -5.65 12.65 28.59
CA ALA A 253 -4.93 11.40 28.33
C ALA A 253 -5.47 10.23 29.18
N SER A 254 -5.88 10.50 30.42
CA SER A 254 -6.39 9.48 31.34
C SER A 254 -7.78 8.98 30.95
N ALA A 255 -8.55 9.81 30.23
CA ALA A 255 -9.85 9.46 29.65
C ALA A 255 -9.74 8.68 28.34
N CYS A 256 -8.51 8.43 27.82
CA CYS A 256 -8.31 7.51 26.72
C CYS A 256 -8.67 6.09 27.14
N ARG A 257 -9.41 5.40 26.28
CA ARG A 257 -9.88 4.02 26.51
C ARG A 257 -9.60 3.14 25.32
N THR A 258 -9.43 1.86 25.58
CA THR A 258 -9.14 0.85 24.56
C THR A 258 -10.40 0.06 24.25
N LEU A 259 -10.91 0.19 23.03
CA LEU A 259 -11.92 -0.72 22.50
C LEU A 259 -11.23 -1.97 21.97
N LYS A 260 -11.61 -3.14 22.48
CA LYS A 260 -11.09 -4.41 21.98
C LYS A 260 -11.68 -4.71 20.61
N ALA A 261 -10.87 -5.23 19.71
CA ALA A 261 -11.35 -5.72 18.42
C ALA A 261 -11.22 -7.25 18.35
N ARG A 262 -12.17 -7.87 17.65
CA ARG A 262 -12.21 -9.30 17.37
C ARG A 262 -12.40 -9.52 15.88
N THR A 263 -11.81 -10.59 15.39
CA THR A 263 -11.92 -11.01 14.00
C THR A 263 -12.28 -12.48 13.99
N GLY A 264 -13.55 -12.80 13.72
CA GLY A 264 -14.10 -14.14 14.00
C GLY A 264 -14.03 -14.46 15.50
N ASP A 265 -13.72 -15.71 15.84
CA ASP A 265 -13.64 -16.19 17.23
C ASP A 265 -12.29 -15.86 17.91
N ALA A 266 -11.31 -15.36 17.16
CA ALA A 266 -10.02 -14.99 17.72
C ALA A 266 -10.07 -13.58 18.30
N ALA A 267 -9.86 -13.48 19.62
CA ALA A 267 -9.58 -12.21 20.26
C ALA A 267 -8.24 -11.67 19.72
N MET A 268 -8.25 -10.47 19.17
CA MET A 268 -7.00 -9.80 18.84
C MET A 268 -6.49 -9.09 20.10
N ASN A 269 -5.18 -9.15 20.34
CA ASN A 269 -4.51 -8.29 21.33
C ASN A 269 -4.43 -6.82 20.87
N SER A 270 -5.18 -6.46 19.82
CA SER A 270 -5.21 -5.14 19.20
C SER A 270 -6.64 -4.66 19.08
N GLY A 271 -6.82 -3.35 19.12
CA GLY A 271 -8.13 -2.73 19.08
C GLY A 271 -8.01 -1.28 18.65
N PHE A 272 -8.78 -0.39 19.26
CA PHE A 272 -8.73 1.03 18.98
C PHE A 272 -8.60 1.82 20.28
N TRP A 273 -7.75 2.84 20.31
CA TRP A 273 -7.87 3.87 21.32
C TRP A 273 -8.92 4.88 20.89
N ILE A 274 -9.75 5.24 21.85
CA ILE A 274 -10.68 6.37 21.75
C ILE A 274 -10.29 7.37 22.82
N CYS A 275 -9.95 8.58 22.41
CA CYS A 275 -9.62 9.67 23.32
C CYS A 275 -10.54 10.86 23.06
N PRO A 276 -11.00 11.57 24.10
CA PRO A 276 -11.74 12.81 23.93
C PRO A 276 -10.84 13.88 23.28
N LEU A 277 -11.41 14.68 22.40
CA LEU A 277 -10.72 15.81 21.77
C LEU A 277 -11.27 17.13 22.29
N ALA A 278 -10.39 18.09 22.48
CA ALA A 278 -10.72 19.47 22.77
C ALA A 278 -10.12 20.41 21.71
N PRO A 279 -10.72 21.59 21.49
CA PRO A 279 -10.06 22.67 20.79
C PRO A 279 -8.77 23.04 21.50
N VAL A 280 -7.69 23.23 20.74
CA VAL A 280 -6.41 23.74 21.24
C VAL A 280 -6.24 25.16 20.72
N ASP A 281 -5.84 26.10 21.58
CA ASP A 281 -5.61 27.48 21.16
C ASP A 281 -4.52 27.49 20.06
N ALA A 282 -4.75 28.25 18.99
CA ALA A 282 -3.77 28.42 17.93
C ALA A 282 -2.42 28.95 18.48
N LYS A 283 -2.42 29.64 19.63
CA LYS A 283 -1.22 30.12 20.31
C LYS A 283 -0.42 29.02 21.02
N GLU A 284 -1.07 27.93 21.42
CA GLU A 284 -0.42 26.76 22.06
C GLU A 284 0.20 25.82 21.03
N ARG A 285 0.04 26.13 19.74
CA ARG A 285 0.76 25.45 18.67
C ARG A 285 2.24 25.71 18.82
N VAL A 286 2.96 24.70 19.29
CA VAL A 286 4.40 24.61 19.07
C VAL A 286 4.55 24.33 17.58
N PRO A 287 5.04 25.28 16.76
CA PRO A 287 5.33 24.99 15.37
C PRO A 287 6.29 23.81 15.34
N LEU A 288 6.08 22.88 14.41
CA LEU A 288 7.06 21.81 14.21
C LEU A 288 8.39 22.44 13.81
N GLU A 289 9.31 22.53 14.78
CA GLU A 289 10.64 23.06 14.54
C GLU A 289 11.46 21.96 13.86
N VAL A 290 11.47 22.00 12.53
CA VAL A 290 12.33 21.13 11.74
C VAL A 290 13.70 21.80 11.66
N PRO A 291 14.79 21.15 12.13
CA PRO A 291 16.13 21.70 12.00
C PRO A 291 16.40 22.09 10.53
N PRO A 292 16.90 23.31 10.26
CA PRO A 292 17.09 23.79 8.89
C PRO A 292 17.92 22.84 8.01
N ARG A 293 18.88 22.13 8.60
CA ARG A 293 19.69 21.14 7.88
C ARG A 293 18.90 19.89 7.50
N SER A 294 17.98 19.42 8.34
CA SER A 294 17.10 18.29 8.02
C SER A 294 16.13 18.66 6.90
N LEU A 295 15.58 19.87 6.94
CA LEU A 295 14.75 20.41 5.87
C LEU A 295 15.52 20.49 4.54
N ALA A 296 16.73 21.05 4.58
CA ALA A 296 17.61 21.14 3.41
C ALA A 296 17.96 19.76 2.83
N ALA A 297 18.11 18.72 3.68
CA ALA A 297 18.37 17.36 3.21
C ALA A 297 17.18 16.81 2.39
N PHE A 298 15.94 17.04 2.83
CA PHE A 298 14.76 16.68 2.04
C PHE A 298 14.72 17.44 0.71
N GLU A 299 14.88 18.76 0.75
CA GLU A 299 14.85 19.61 -0.45
C GLU A 299 15.97 19.25 -1.44
N ARG A 300 17.14 18.85 -0.94
CA ARG A 300 18.25 18.37 -1.76
C ARG A 300 17.90 17.07 -2.48
N LEU A 301 17.25 16.12 -1.79
CA LEU A 301 16.79 14.87 -2.41
C LEU A 301 15.69 15.13 -3.45
N GLU A 302 14.76 16.05 -3.16
CA GLU A 302 13.72 16.49 -4.11
C GLU A 302 14.30 17.15 -5.36
N ALA A 303 15.34 17.98 -5.20
CA ALA A 303 16.04 18.58 -6.33
C ALA A 303 16.82 17.54 -7.17
N LEU A 304 17.43 16.53 -6.52
CA LEU A 304 18.21 15.50 -7.20
C LEU A 304 17.33 14.47 -7.93
N CYS A 305 16.26 14.01 -7.28
CA CYS A 305 15.39 12.95 -7.78
C CYS A 305 13.92 13.38 -7.76
N PRO A 306 13.52 14.44 -8.51
CA PRO A 306 12.18 15.03 -8.43
C PRO A 306 11.05 14.08 -8.85
N ARG A 307 11.35 13.01 -9.59
CA ARG A 307 10.37 11.98 -9.95
C ARG A 307 10.03 11.08 -8.76
N GLN A 308 11.02 10.74 -7.94
CA GLN A 308 10.87 9.89 -6.74
C GLN A 308 10.43 10.72 -5.52
N PHE A 309 10.90 11.95 -5.44
CA PHE A 309 10.59 12.90 -4.38
C PHE A 309 10.06 14.20 -5.00
N PRO A 310 8.77 14.26 -5.41
CA PRO A 310 8.21 15.47 -5.98
C PRO A 310 8.25 16.64 -4.98
N PRO A 311 8.85 17.79 -5.35
CA PRO A 311 8.97 18.92 -4.44
C PRO A 311 7.60 19.50 -4.10
N GLY A 312 7.42 19.92 -2.85
CA GLY A 312 6.22 20.62 -2.39
C GLY A 312 4.93 19.78 -2.25
N LEU A 313 4.98 18.48 -2.57
CA LEU A 313 3.81 17.59 -2.45
C LEU A 313 3.74 16.83 -1.12
N SER A 314 4.74 16.98 -0.24
CA SER A 314 4.82 16.25 1.02
C SER A 314 5.10 17.20 2.19
N THR A 315 4.44 16.96 3.32
CA THR A 315 4.74 17.63 4.58
C THR A 315 5.74 16.84 5.40
N VAL A 316 6.57 17.56 6.15
CA VAL A 316 7.43 16.94 7.17
C VAL A 316 6.56 16.53 8.34
N VAL A 317 6.68 15.28 8.74
CA VAL A 317 5.99 14.69 9.89
C VAL A 317 7.05 14.28 10.91
N PRO A 318 6.94 14.68 12.18
CA PRO A 318 7.80 14.16 13.23
C PRO A 318 7.65 12.65 13.39
N THR A 319 8.73 12.02 13.81
CA THR A 319 8.79 10.60 14.18
C THR A 319 9.52 10.50 15.51
N GLY A 320 9.37 9.38 16.23
CA GLY A 320 10.00 9.21 17.54
C GLY A 320 11.52 9.42 17.57
N ASP A 321 12.19 9.28 16.42
CA ASP A 321 13.64 9.46 16.28
C ASP A 321 14.01 10.48 15.18
N GLY A 322 13.16 11.47 14.88
CA GLY A 322 13.49 12.52 13.89
C GLY A 322 12.31 12.93 13.02
N PHE A 323 12.51 13.04 11.72
CA PHE A 323 11.53 13.59 10.78
C PHE A 323 11.34 12.68 9.57
N MET A 324 10.15 12.71 8.98
CA MET A 324 9.83 11.94 7.79
C MET A 324 8.99 12.75 6.79
N ARG A 325 9.27 12.59 5.50
CA ARG A 325 8.37 13.02 4.41
C ARG A 325 7.80 11.79 3.72
N HIS A 326 6.50 11.78 3.48
CA HIS A 326 5.81 10.72 2.74
C HIS A 326 5.37 11.22 1.37
N TYR A 327 6.01 10.67 0.33
CA TYR A 327 5.74 10.98 -1.06
C TYR A 327 4.73 9.97 -1.62
N GLN A 328 3.44 10.23 -1.39
CA GLN A 328 2.36 9.30 -1.76
C GLN A 328 2.40 8.91 -3.25
N GLY A 329 2.67 9.86 -4.14
CA GLY A 329 2.69 9.60 -5.59
C GLY A 329 3.80 8.66 -6.07
N ALA A 330 4.85 8.50 -5.27
CA ALA A 330 5.98 7.59 -5.50
C ALA A 330 6.01 6.42 -4.51
N ASP A 331 5.07 6.37 -3.56
CA ASP A 331 5.00 5.38 -2.49
C ASP A 331 6.32 5.23 -1.74
N MET A 332 6.94 6.37 -1.45
CA MET A 332 8.24 6.47 -0.83
C MET A 332 8.18 7.33 0.42
N LYS A 333 8.97 6.97 1.41
CA LYS A 333 9.21 7.77 2.60
C LYS A 333 10.69 8.09 2.68
N VAL A 334 11.01 9.31 3.07
CA VAL A 334 12.37 9.70 3.45
C VAL A 334 12.37 9.98 4.94
N TYR A 335 13.35 9.48 5.66
CA TYR A 335 13.55 9.71 7.07
C TYR A 335 14.86 10.48 7.26
N VAL A 336 14.85 11.46 8.15
CA VAL A 336 16.04 12.14 8.68
C VAL A 336 15.99 11.96 10.19
N THR A 337 16.85 11.09 10.72
CA THR A 337 16.84 10.72 12.13
C THR A 337 17.60 11.74 12.99
N SER A 338 17.47 11.63 14.32
CA SER A 338 18.05 12.55 15.30
C SER A 338 19.59 12.53 15.27
N ASP A 339 20.18 11.36 15.00
CA ASP A 339 21.62 11.15 14.74
C ASP A 339 22.09 11.70 13.38
N ARG A 340 21.20 12.39 12.65
CA ARG A 340 21.40 12.94 11.30
C ARG A 340 21.58 11.90 10.20
N SER A 341 21.24 10.63 10.43
CA SER A 341 21.18 9.66 9.35
C SER A 341 19.99 9.93 8.43
N VAL A 342 20.17 9.70 7.12
CA VAL A 342 19.15 9.90 6.09
C VAL A 342 18.85 8.56 5.44
N PHE A 343 17.58 8.18 5.44
CA PHE A 343 17.09 6.92 4.88
C PHE A 343 15.97 7.17 3.88
N TYR A 344 15.79 6.27 2.93
CA TYR A 344 14.53 6.12 2.21
C TYR A 344 13.92 4.76 2.47
N LYS A 345 12.59 4.66 2.34
CA LYS A 345 11.86 3.41 2.45
C LYS A 345 10.75 3.38 1.41
N HIS A 346 10.73 2.33 0.62
CA HIS A 346 9.61 2.05 -0.27
C HIS A 346 8.40 1.53 0.51
N HIS A 347 7.20 1.79 0.01
CA HIS A 347 5.98 1.20 0.52
C HIS A 347 6.10 -0.33 0.52
N ARG A 348 5.84 -0.94 1.69
CA ARG A 348 5.98 -2.38 1.99
C ARG A 348 7.41 -2.95 1.97
N ALA A 349 8.45 -2.15 1.78
CA ALA A 349 9.81 -2.62 2.09
C ALA A 349 9.90 -2.92 3.60
N LEU A 350 10.57 -4.00 3.98
CA LEU A 350 10.77 -4.36 5.40
C LEU A 350 11.72 -3.36 6.06
N SER A 351 12.90 -3.17 5.46
CA SER A 351 13.95 -2.26 5.88
C SER A 351 13.89 -0.91 5.15
N ALA A 352 14.41 0.13 5.80
CA ALA A 352 14.77 1.37 5.13
C ALA A 352 16.22 1.27 4.65
N GLU A 353 16.53 1.88 3.52
CA GLU A 353 17.87 1.94 2.96
C GLU A 353 18.55 3.26 3.34
N ARG A 354 19.79 3.17 3.82
CA ARG A 354 20.56 4.35 4.24
C ARG A 354 21.17 5.04 3.02
N ILE A 355 20.88 6.33 2.85
CA ILE A 355 21.48 7.19 1.83
C ILE A 355 22.85 7.71 2.31
N GLY A 356 22.90 8.14 3.56
CA GLY A 356 24.06 8.78 4.17
C GLY A 356 23.68 9.47 5.46
N ASP A 357 24.46 10.46 5.85
CA ASP A 357 24.07 11.44 6.87
C ASP A 357 23.74 12.79 6.21
N VAL A 358 23.14 13.71 6.96
CA VAL A 358 22.73 15.04 6.49
C VAL A 358 23.92 15.80 5.88
N ASP A 359 25.12 15.70 6.46
CA ASP A 359 26.29 16.46 6.00
C ASP A 359 26.78 15.93 4.64
N LYS A 360 26.78 14.61 4.48
CA LYS A 360 27.05 13.94 3.21
C LYS A 360 26.01 14.30 2.15
N VAL A 361 24.71 14.25 2.48
CA VAL A 361 23.63 14.58 1.52
C VAL A 361 23.72 16.04 1.04
N LEU A 362 24.08 16.95 1.93
CA LEU A 362 24.24 18.38 1.62
C LEU A 362 25.59 18.72 0.96
N GLY A 363 26.55 17.80 0.93
CA GLY A 363 27.86 18.02 0.34
C GLY A 363 27.81 18.28 -1.18
N ALA A 364 28.67 19.17 -1.68
CA ALA A 364 28.69 19.57 -3.09
C ALA A 364 28.90 18.40 -4.07
N GLY A 365 29.65 17.36 -3.66
CA GLY A 365 29.90 16.16 -4.45
C GLY A 365 28.84 15.06 -4.30
N PHE A 366 27.79 15.28 -3.51
CA PHE A 366 26.76 14.27 -3.31
C PHE A 366 25.93 14.07 -4.57
N SER A 367 25.93 12.83 -5.05
CA SER A 367 25.07 12.35 -6.11
C SER A 367 24.27 11.14 -5.59
N LEU A 368 23.04 11.02 -6.10
CA LEU A 368 22.18 9.90 -5.83
C LEU A 368 21.75 9.31 -7.17
N ASP A 369 22.00 8.03 -7.36
CA ASP A 369 21.55 7.32 -8.56
C ASP A 369 20.03 7.12 -8.47
N CYS A 370 19.27 8.10 -8.97
CA CYS A 370 17.81 8.07 -8.94
C CYS A 370 17.23 6.87 -9.71
N GLN A 371 18.00 6.25 -10.63
CA GLN A 371 17.59 5.03 -11.31
C GLN A 371 17.73 3.78 -10.42
N ARG A 372 18.54 3.84 -9.37
CA ARG A 372 18.61 2.76 -8.36
C ARG A 372 17.54 2.87 -7.30
N LEU A 373 17.00 4.07 -7.07
CA LEU A 373 15.84 4.31 -6.20
C LEU A 373 14.52 3.77 -6.79
N ARG A 374 14.57 2.80 -7.71
CA ARG A 374 13.42 2.34 -8.49
C ARG A 374 12.38 1.66 -7.61
N ALA A 375 11.50 2.50 -7.07
CA ALA A 375 10.18 2.13 -6.61
C ALA A 375 9.35 1.68 -7.83
N GLY A 376 9.23 0.38 -8.04
CA GLY A 376 7.97 -0.16 -8.54
C GLY A 376 7.79 -0.59 -9.97
N ALA A 377 8.79 -0.45 -10.83
CA ALA A 377 8.72 -1.03 -12.17
C ALA A 377 9.90 -1.92 -12.52
N ALA A 378 11.03 -1.80 -11.82
CA ALA A 378 12.22 -2.60 -12.08
C ALA A 378 11.90 -4.09 -12.03
N LEU A 379 12.55 -4.86 -12.90
CA LEU A 379 12.43 -6.30 -12.90
C LEU A 379 12.87 -6.86 -11.53
N PRO A 380 12.19 -7.88 -10.99
CA PRO A 380 12.48 -8.42 -9.66
C PRO A 380 13.96 -8.77 -9.43
N TRP A 381 14.61 -9.34 -10.45
CA TRP A 381 16.04 -9.74 -10.41
C TRP A 381 17.03 -8.59 -10.64
N ALA A 382 16.57 -7.41 -11.05
CA ALA A 382 17.42 -6.23 -11.22
C ALA A 382 17.52 -5.40 -9.92
N ARG A 383 16.79 -5.78 -8.87
CA ARG A 383 16.78 -5.09 -7.59
C ARG A 383 17.89 -5.64 -6.71
N LYS A 384 18.61 -4.75 -6.05
CA LYS A 384 19.49 -5.16 -4.93
C LYS A 384 18.59 -5.58 -3.77
N LEU A 385 18.82 -6.78 -3.26
CA LEU A 385 18.19 -7.28 -2.02
C LEU A 385 18.81 -6.61 -0.80
#